data_AF-A0A392T9L7-F1
#
_entry.id   AF-A0A392T9L7-F1
#
_cell.length_a   1.000
_cell.length_b   1.000
_cell.length_c   1.000
_cell.angle_alpha   90.00
_cell.angle_beta   90.00
_cell.angle_gamma   90.00
#
_symmetry.space_group_name_H-M   'P 1'
#
loop_
_entity.id
_entity.type
_entity.pdbx_description
1 polymer ?
#
loop_
_entity_poly.entity_id
_entity_poly.type
_entity_poly.pdbx_seq_one_letter_code
_entity_poly.pdbx_strand_id
1 'polypeptide(L)'
;MAILASHHEGRIAISQADPIPILVEVIRTGSPRNRENAAAVLWSVCTGDFLQLKLAKEHGAVEALQGLSENGTDRAKRKAGS
;
A
#
# COMPACT_ATOMS: atom_id res chain seq x y z
N MET A 1 -3.52 -16.22 5.12
CA MET A 1 -2.22 -15.68 5.57
C MET A 1 -1.19 -15.95 4.49
N ALA A 2 -0.34 -14.96 4.21
CA ALA A 2 1.02 -15.07 3.66
C ALA A 2 1.30 -16.11 2.56
N ILE A 3 1.09 -15.74 1.30
CA ILE A 3 1.80 -16.40 0.17
C ILE A 3 2.97 -15.53 -0.31
N LEU A 4 2.87 -14.21 -0.20
CA LEU A 4 3.95 -13.30 -0.62
C LEU A 4 5.08 -13.15 0.42
N ALA A 5 4.81 -13.28 1.73
CA ALA A 5 5.86 -13.26 2.74
C ALA A 5 6.57 -14.61 2.94
N SER A 6 5.94 -15.71 2.51
CA SER A 6 6.46 -17.08 2.64
C SER A 6 7.38 -17.47 1.47
N HIS A 7 7.24 -16.85 0.30
CA HIS A 7 8.15 -17.04 -0.83
C HIS A 7 9.42 -16.19 -0.73
N HIS A 8 10.56 -16.81 -1.01
CA HIS A 8 11.89 -16.17 -1.04
C HIS A 8 11.93 -14.99 -2.02
N GLU A 9 11.23 -15.10 -3.15
CA GLU A 9 11.06 -14.03 -4.15
C GLU A 9 10.26 -12.84 -3.62
N GLY A 10 9.22 -13.07 -2.81
CA GLY A 10 8.45 -11.97 -2.20
C GLY A 10 9.20 -11.28 -1.07
N ARG A 11 10.09 -11.98 -0.36
CA ARG A 11 11.05 -11.37 0.58
C ARG A 11 12.15 -10.58 -0.13
N ILE A 12 12.66 -11.08 -1.26
CA ILE A 12 13.67 -10.40 -2.09
C ILE A 12 13.07 -9.17 -2.79
N ALA A 13 11.84 -9.24 -3.29
CA ALA A 13 11.11 -8.11 -3.85
C ALA A 13 10.90 -6.99 -2.82
N ILE A 14 10.63 -7.34 -1.55
CA ILE A 14 10.51 -6.36 -0.45
C ILE A 14 11.88 -5.77 -0.07
N SER A 15 12.98 -6.53 -0.17
CA SER A 15 14.30 -6.08 0.29
C SER A 15 15.15 -5.37 -0.78
N GLN A 16 14.83 -5.51 -2.06
CA GLN A 16 15.66 -4.97 -3.17
C GLN A 16 14.93 -4.07 -4.17
N ALA A 17 13.60 -4.03 -4.18
CA ALA A 17 12.89 -3.11 -5.05
C ALA A 17 12.61 -1.81 -4.29
N ASP A 18 12.80 -0.69 -4.98
CA ASP A 18 12.14 0.57 -4.64
C ASP A 18 10.70 0.26 -4.19
N PRO A 19 10.39 0.40 -2.88
CA PRO A 19 9.17 -0.18 -2.34
C PRO A 19 7.95 0.59 -2.80
N ILE A 20 8.12 1.84 -3.27
CA ILE A 20 7.04 2.74 -3.64
C ILE A 20 6.19 2.17 -4.79
N PRO A 21 6.72 1.82 -5.98
CA PRO A 21 5.94 1.21 -7.05
C PRO A 21 5.10 0.01 -6.60
N ILE A 22 5.70 -0.87 -5.80
CA ILE A 22 5.03 -2.08 -5.30
C ILE A 22 3.92 -1.72 -4.32
N LEU A 23 4.18 -0.82 -3.38
CA LEU A 23 3.20 -0.38 -2.39
C LEU A 23 2.00 0.28 -3.08
N VAL A 24 2.24 1.12 -4.08
CA VAL A 24 1.17 1.76 -4.86
C VAL A 24 0.33 0.72 -5.60
N GLU A 25 0.95 -0.29 -6.20
CA GLU A 25 0.22 -1.38 -6.85
C GLU A 25 -0.62 -2.19 -5.85
N VAL A 26 -0.07 -2.54 -4.69
CA VAL A 26 -0.82 -3.24 -3.63
C VAL A 26 -1.99 -2.40 -3.11
N ILE A 27 -1.88 -1.07 -3.05
CA ILE A 27 -2.99 -0.16 -2.70
C ILE A 27 -4.11 -0.23 -3.76
N ARG A 28 -3.79 -0.45 -5.04
CA ARG A 28 -4.79 -0.54 -6.12
C ARG A 28 -5.47 -1.91 -6.17
N THR A 29 -4.71 -2.99 -6.12
CA THR A 29 -5.18 -4.34 -6.49
C THR A 29 -5.19 -5.35 -5.34
N GLY A 30 -4.60 -5.00 -4.19
CA GLY A 30 -4.51 -5.91 -3.05
C GLY A 30 -5.86 -6.25 -2.42
N SER A 31 -5.87 -7.28 -1.55
CA SER A 31 -7.01 -7.51 -0.67
C SER A 31 -7.25 -6.29 0.25
N PRO A 32 -8.47 -6.05 0.75
CA PRO A 32 -8.77 -4.88 1.58
C PRO A 32 -7.79 -4.66 2.74
N ARG A 33 -7.39 -5.74 3.43
CA ARG A 33 -6.37 -5.70 4.49
C ARG A 33 -4.98 -5.33 3.96
N ASN A 34 -4.59 -5.87 2.81
CA ASN A 34 -3.29 -5.56 2.21
C ASN A 34 -3.23 -4.12 1.71
N ARG A 35 -4.33 -3.57 1.18
CA ARG A 35 -4.43 -2.17 0.75
C ARG A 35 -4.24 -1.21 1.93
N GLU A 36 -4.90 -1.48 3.06
CA GLU A 36 -4.70 -0.73 4.31
C GLU A 36 -3.25 -0.79 4.79
N ASN A 37 -2.68 -1.99 4.85
CA ASN A 37 -1.30 -2.19 5.30
C ASN A 37 -0.30 -1.49 4.38
N ALA A 38 -0.48 -1.58 3.06
CA ALA A 38 0.39 -0.92 2.09
C ALA A 38 0.30 0.60 2.19
N ALA A 39 -0.89 1.16 2.40
CA ALA A 39 -1.06 2.59 2.66
C ALA A 39 -0.33 3.04 3.93
N ALA A 40 -0.38 2.25 5.01
CA ALA A 40 0.33 2.55 6.25
C ALA A 40 1.87 2.49 6.09
N VAL A 41 2.37 1.50 5.34
CA VAL A 41 3.81 1.40 5.04
C VAL A 41 4.25 2.55 4.13
N LEU A 42 3.48 2.88 3.08
CA LEU A 42 3.77 3.99 2.19
C LEU A 42 3.84 5.32 2.95
N TRP A 43 2.90 5.55 3.88
CA TRP A 43 2.95 6.69 4.79
C TRP A 43 4.25 6.70 5.60
N SER A 44 4.62 5.58 6.21
CA SER A 44 5.85 5.48 7.02
C SER A 44 7.12 5.75 6.20
N VAL A 45 7.15 5.34 4.92
CA VAL A 45 8.29 5.57 4.01
C VAL A 45 8.37 7.05 3.58
N CYS A 46 7.23 7.70 3.35
CA CYS A 46 7.19 9.10 2.89
C CYS A 46 7.30 10.12 4.04
N THR A 47 7.02 9.72 5.27
CA THR A 47 6.98 10.65 6.41
C THR A 47 8.39 11.17 6.71
N GLY A 48 8.58 12.49 6.53
CA GLY A 48 9.86 13.14 6.78
C GLY A 48 10.88 13.01 5.64
N ASP A 49 10.52 12.37 4.52
CA ASP A 49 11.37 12.23 3.34
C ASP A 49 10.68 12.79 2.09
N PHE A 50 11.11 13.99 1.67
CA PHE A 50 10.57 14.66 0.50
C PHE A 50 10.88 13.94 -0.82
N LEU A 51 11.98 13.22 -0.90
CA LEU A 51 12.34 12.48 -2.11
C LEU A 51 11.40 11.28 -2.27
N GLN A 52 11.16 10.53 -1.20
CA GLN A 52 10.22 9.42 -1.18
C GLN A 52 8.79 9.90 -1.46
N LEU A 53 8.39 11.03 -0.86
CA LEU A 53 7.09 11.63 -1.13
C LEU A 53 6.91 12.04 -2.60
N LYS A 54 7.95 12.61 -3.21
CA LYS A 54 7.94 12.96 -4.64
C LYS A 54 7.82 11.72 -5.51
N LEU A 55 8.63 10.71 -5.23
CA LEU A 55 8.63 9.43 -5.97
C LEU A 55 7.25 8.73 -5.85
N ALA A 56 6.65 8.72 -4.66
CA ALA A 56 5.31 8.18 -4.45
C ALA A 56 4.25 8.90 -5.31
N LYS A 57 4.33 10.23 -5.41
CA LYS A 57 3.45 11.01 -6.29
C LYS A 57 3.66 10.66 -7.76
N GLU A 58 4.91 10.55 -8.21
CA GLU A 58 5.25 10.17 -9.59
C GLU A 58 4.74 8.76 -9.97
N HIS A 59 4.65 7.85 -9.00
CA HIS A 59 4.05 6.52 -9.19
C HIS A 59 2.52 6.47 -9.05
N GLY A 60 1.85 7.60 -8.84
CA GLY A 60 0.39 7.71 -8.75
C GLY A 60 -0.18 7.22 -7.42
N ALA A 61 0.55 7.46 -6.32
CA ALA A 61 0.08 7.16 -4.97
C ALA A 61 -1.17 7.96 -4.61
N VAL A 62 -1.33 9.18 -5.14
CA VAL A 62 -2.46 10.06 -4.83
C VAL A 62 -3.77 9.43 -5.28
N GLU A 63 -3.84 9.00 -6.54
CA GLU A 63 -5.01 8.36 -7.13
C GLU A 63 -5.30 7.00 -6.48
N ALA A 64 -4.25 6.23 -6.15
CA ALA A 64 -4.39 4.96 -5.47
C ALA A 64 -5.01 5.12 -4.06
N LEU A 65 -4.54 6.11 -3.30
CA LEU A 65 -5.06 6.42 -1.97
C LEU A 65 -6.46 7.02 -2.02
N GLN A 66 -6.76 7.85 -3.02
CA GLN A 66 -8.11 8.38 -3.23
C GLN A 66 -9.10 7.25 -3.53
N GLY A 67 -8.75 6.34 -4.45
CA GLY A 67 -9.56 5.17 -4.75
C GLY A 67 -9.70 4.20 -3.56
N LEU A 68 -8.72 4.13 -2.66
CA LEU A 68 -8.84 3.39 -1.40
C LEU A 68 -9.83 4.06 -0.43
N SER A 69 -9.79 5.39 -0.33
CA SER A 69 -10.69 6.18 0.52
C SER A 69 -12.15 6.05 0.07
N GLU A 70 -12.41 6.20 -1.23
CA GLU A 70 -13.76 6.17 -1.81
C GLU A 70 -14.42 4.79 -1.74
N ASN A 71 -13.64 3.72 -1.95
CA ASN A 71 -14.19 2.37 -1.93
C ASN A 71 -14.40 1.81 -0.51
N GLY A 72 -13.92 2.54 0.51
CA GLY A 72 -13.86 2.10 1.89
C GLY A 72 -13.12 0.77 2.04
N THR A 73 -12.83 0.38 3.27
CA THR A 73 -12.25 -0.93 3.55
C THR A 73 -13.34 -1.86 4.06
N ASP A 74 -13.21 -3.17 3.87
CA ASP A 74 -14.16 -4.12 4.45
C ASP A 74 -14.27 -3.96 5.98
N ARG A 75 -13.18 -3.52 6.62
CA ARG A 75 -13.17 -3.16 8.04
C ARG A 75 -14.01 -1.93 8.34
N ALA A 76 -13.87 -0.85 7.55
CA ALA A 76 -14.71 0.35 7.66
C ALA A 76 -16.19 0.03 7.41
N LYS A 77 -16.49 -0.80 6.40
CA LYS A 77 -17.85 -1.27 6.08
C LYS A 77 -18.46 -2.09 7.23
N ARG A 78 -17.71 -3.04 7.81
CA ARG A 78 -18.19 -3.83 8.97
C ARG A 78 -18.47 -2.96 10.20
N LYS A 79 -17.65 -1.94 10.46
CA LYS A 79 -17.82 -1.05 11.62
C LYS A 79 -18.93 0.00 11.42
N ALA A 80 -19.23 0.39 10.18
CA ALA A 80 -20.32 1.32 9.86
C ALA A 80 -21.71 0.66 9.83
N GLY A 81 -21.77 -0.67 9.63
CA GLY A 81 -23.03 -1.43 9.63
C GLY A 81 -23.38 -2.09 10.98
N SER A 82 -22.71 -1.70 12.08
CA SER A 82 -22.96 -2.18 13.45
C SER A 82 -23.43 -1.05 14.34
#